data_AF-A0A0C6FLT6-F1
#
_entry.id   AF-A0A0C6FLT6-F1
#
_cell.length_a   1.000
_cell.length_b   1.000
_cell.length_c   1.000
_cell.angle_alpha   90.00
_cell.angle_beta   90.00
_cell.angle_gamma   90.00
#
_symmetry.space_group_name_H-M   'P 1'
#
loop_
_entity.id
_entity.type
_entity.pdbx_description
1 polymer ?
#
loop_
_entity_poly.entity_id
_entity_poly.type
_entity_poly.pdbx_seq_one_letter_code
_entity_poly.pdbx_strand_id
1 'polypeptide(L)'
;MRCDPPPFETIFRIPGEHRLESDGMLGRGGRVFGLSWFHREYDPGDRLVARYETYDEVGADGASRCGWRRYDEAGRLTLRHEVGMRWAALVESLSRREAETALQHPQAIVLDGVPA
;
A
#
# COMPACT_ATOMS: atom_id res chain seq x y z
N MET A 1 -8.11 -3.03 -19.62
CA MET A 1 -8.21 -2.10 -18.48
C MET A 1 -6.81 -1.69 -18.06
N ARG A 2 -6.46 -0.40 -18.13
CA ARG A 2 -5.24 0.12 -17.49
C ARG A 2 -5.53 0.08 -15.98
N CYS A 3 -4.81 -0.76 -15.24
CA CYS A 3 -4.80 -0.66 -13.78
C CYS A 3 -3.98 0.58 -13.42
N ASP A 4 -4.61 1.76 -13.52
CA ASP A 4 -4.04 2.96 -12.93
C ASP A 4 -4.05 2.75 -11.42
N PRO A 5 -2.86 2.73 -10.79
CA PRO A 5 -2.82 2.56 -9.35
C PRO A 5 -3.48 3.77 -8.67
N PRO A 6 -3.96 3.60 -7.44
CA PRO A 6 -4.45 4.74 -6.69
C PRO A 6 -3.32 5.76 -6.43
N PRO A 7 -3.63 7.05 -6.26
CA PRO A 7 -2.64 8.10 -6.02
C PRO A 7 -1.93 7.87 -4.68
N PHE A 8 -0.73 7.32 -4.77
CA PHE A 8 0.07 6.84 -3.63
C PHE A 8 0.39 7.94 -2.61
N GLU A 9 0.72 9.14 -3.08
CA GLU A 9 1.02 10.30 -2.23
C GLU A 9 -0.15 10.66 -1.30
N THR A 10 -1.38 10.55 -1.83
CA THR A 10 -2.60 10.85 -1.08
C THR A 10 -2.95 9.74 -0.10
N ILE A 11 -2.76 8.47 -0.49
CA ILE A 11 -3.03 7.32 0.37
C ILE A 11 -2.06 7.26 1.55
N PHE A 12 -0.77 7.50 1.30
CA PHE A 12 0.25 7.39 2.32
C PHE A 12 0.37 8.64 3.21
N ARG A 13 -0.29 9.74 2.84
CA ARG A 13 -0.19 11.05 3.53
C ARG A 13 1.26 11.49 3.73
N ILE A 14 2.06 11.40 2.67
CA ILE A 14 3.47 11.78 2.69
C ILE A 14 3.59 13.28 3.01
N PRO A 15 4.46 13.71 3.94
CA PRO A 15 4.73 15.12 4.19
C PRO A 15 5.20 15.83 2.92
N GLY A 16 4.77 17.06 2.68
CA GLY A 16 5.10 17.79 1.44
C GLY A 16 6.59 18.09 1.23
N GLU A 17 7.42 17.97 2.27
CA GLU A 17 8.87 18.13 2.20
C GLU A 17 9.58 16.80 1.89
N HIS A 18 8.89 15.67 1.99
CA HIS A 18 9.45 14.35 1.72
C HIS A 18 9.32 14.01 0.23
N ARG A 19 10.25 13.17 -0.26
CA ARG A 19 10.23 12.67 -1.63
C ARG A 19 9.73 11.23 -1.66
N LEU A 20 8.71 10.95 -2.46
CA LEU A 20 8.23 9.59 -2.73
C LEU A 20 8.76 9.13 -4.09
N GLU A 21 9.51 8.03 -4.12
CA GLU A 21 10.07 7.43 -5.34
C GLU A 21 9.46 6.06 -5.60
N SER A 22 9.11 5.76 -6.85
CA SER A 22 8.72 4.42 -7.26
C SER A 22 9.93 3.49 -7.30
N ASP A 23 9.83 2.35 -6.60
CA ASP A 23 10.87 1.31 -6.52
C ASP A 23 10.54 0.09 -7.41
N GLY A 24 9.46 0.17 -8.18
CA GLY A 24 9.08 -0.81 -9.19
C GLY A 24 7.71 -1.44 -8.96
N MET A 25 7.46 -2.49 -9.74
CA MET A 25 6.19 -3.20 -9.79
C MET A 25 6.44 -4.69 -9.95
N LEU A 26 5.65 -5.51 -9.26
CA LEU A 26 5.68 -6.97 -9.36
C LEU A 26 4.29 -7.48 -9.75
N GLY A 27 4.21 -8.17 -10.88
CA GLY A 27 3.04 -8.97 -11.24
C GLY A 27 3.17 -10.39 -10.73
N ARG A 28 2.12 -10.92 -10.11
CA ARG A 28 2.03 -12.31 -9.65
C ARG A 28 0.99 -13.07 -10.47
N GLY A 29 1.36 -14.27 -10.91
CA GLY A 29 0.45 -15.24 -11.54
C GLY A 29 0.42 -16.55 -10.74
N GLY A 30 -0.60 -17.37 -11.01
CA GLY A 30 -0.80 -18.67 -10.32
C GLY A 30 -1.80 -18.57 -9.18
N ARG A 31 -1.51 -19.24 -8.05
CA ARG A 31 -2.44 -19.33 -6.89
C ARG A 31 -2.70 -17.98 -6.22
N VAL A 32 -1.74 -17.06 -6.31
CA VAL A 32 -1.94 -15.64 -6.00
C VAL A 32 -1.83 -14.90 -7.33
N PHE A 33 -2.86 -14.13 -7.69
CA PHE A 33 -2.87 -13.37 -8.93
C PHE A 33 -3.14 -11.89 -8.66
N GLY A 34 -2.23 -11.03 -9.08
CA GLY A 34 -2.34 -9.60 -8.77
C GLY A 34 -1.11 -8.79 -9.12
N LEU A 35 -1.17 -7.53 -8.72
CA LEU A 35 -0.13 -6.54 -8.94
C LEU A 35 0.28 -5.94 -7.59
N SER A 36 1.58 -5.73 -7.42
CA SER A 36 2.14 -4.97 -6.31
C SER A 36 3.00 -3.84 -6.85
N TRP A 37 2.93 -2.68 -6.20
CA TRP A 37 3.74 -1.50 -6.50
C TRP A 37 4.52 -1.10 -5.26
N PHE A 38 5.79 -0.76 -5.45
CA PHE A 38 6.70 -0.43 -4.36
C PHE A 38 7.13 1.02 -4.43
N HIS A 39 7.21 1.67 -3.27
CA HIS A 39 7.70 3.04 -3.14
C HIS A 39 8.65 3.19 -1.98
N ARG A 40 9.53 4.18 -2.06
CA ARG A 40 10.44 4.61 -1.00
C ARG A 40 10.17 6.07 -0.68
N GLU A 41 10.14 6.39 0.60
CA GLU A 41 10.00 7.76 1.08
C GLU A 41 11.31 8.21 1.71
N TYR A 42 11.77 9.38 1.27
CA TYR A 42 12.98 10.02 1.77
C TYR A 42 12.63 11.34 2.46
N ASP A 43 13.29 11.62 3.58
CA ASP A 43 13.22 12.92 4.23
C ASP A 43 13.96 14.01 3.40
N PRO A 44 13.88 15.30 3.78
CA PRO A 44 14.54 16.37 3.03
C PRO A 44 16.07 16.25 2.98
N GLY A 45 16.66 15.41 3.84
CA GLY A 45 18.09 15.10 3.88
C GLY A 45 18.48 13.89 3.04
N ASP A 46 17.58 13.38 2.18
CA ASP A 46 17.79 12.22 1.31
C ASP A 46 17.95 10.88 2.07
N ARG A 47 17.51 10.83 3.34
CA ARG A 47 17.53 9.60 4.13
C ARG A 47 16.21 8.85 3.98
N LEU A 48 16.31 7.55 3.72
CA LEU A 48 15.15 6.66 3.64
C LEU A 48 14.45 6.55 4.99
N VAL A 49 13.17 6.95 5.06
CA VAL A 49 12.37 6.91 6.28
C VAL A 49 11.26 5.85 6.25
N ALA A 50 10.85 5.43 5.05
CA ALA A 50 9.82 4.41 4.90
C ALA A 50 9.88 3.71 3.55
N ARG A 51 9.31 2.51 3.50
CA ARG A 51 8.97 1.80 2.26
C ARG A 51 7.49 1.50 2.24
N TYR A 52 6.89 1.53 1.06
CA TYR A 52 5.48 1.24 0.87
C TYR A 52 5.30 0.13 -0.16
N GLU A 53 4.34 -0.74 0.09
CA GLU A 53 3.84 -1.74 -0.85
C GLU A 53 2.34 -1.51 -0.99
N THR A 54 1.87 -1.20 -2.19
CA THR A 54 0.44 -1.24 -2.54
C THR A 54 0.18 -2.51 -3.32
N TYR A 55 -0.93 -3.17 -3.07
CA TYR A 55 -1.29 -4.41 -3.77
C TYR A 55 -2.76 -4.42 -4.18
N ASP A 56 -3.01 -5.06 -5.30
CA ASP A 56 -4.34 -5.40 -5.82
C ASP A 56 -4.28 -6.84 -6.31
N GLU A 57 -4.74 -7.77 -5.48
CA GLU A 57 -4.53 -9.21 -5.68
C GLU A 57 -5.75 -10.06 -5.31
N VAL A 58 -5.77 -11.27 -5.85
CA VAL A 58 -6.57 -12.38 -5.35
C VAL A 58 -5.59 -13.28 -4.62
N GLY A 59 -5.82 -13.48 -3.32
CA GLY A 59 -4.96 -14.28 -2.46
C GLY A 59 -5.09 -15.78 -2.74
N ALA A 60 -4.25 -16.57 -2.07
CA ALA A 60 -4.22 -18.03 -2.23
C ALA A 60 -5.50 -18.73 -1.74
N ASP A 61 -6.27 -18.04 -0.90
CA ASP A 61 -7.61 -18.39 -0.42
C ASP A 61 -8.72 -18.04 -1.43
N GLY A 62 -8.39 -17.44 -2.58
CA GLY A 62 -9.34 -16.94 -3.56
C GLY A 62 -9.98 -15.61 -3.18
N ALA A 63 -9.62 -15.02 -2.03
CA ALA A 63 -10.18 -13.75 -1.59
C ALA A 63 -9.54 -12.58 -2.33
N SER A 64 -10.40 -11.74 -2.92
CA SER A 64 -10.00 -10.47 -3.51
C SER A 64 -9.64 -9.47 -2.43
N ARG A 65 -8.50 -8.79 -2.60
CA ARG A 65 -8.03 -7.77 -1.66
C ARG A 65 -7.24 -6.69 -2.39
N CYS A 66 -7.40 -5.46 -1.93
CA CYS A 66 -6.49 -4.37 -2.26
C CYS A 66 -6.15 -3.60 -1.00
N GLY A 67 -4.99 -2.96 -0.99
CA GLY A 67 -4.51 -2.30 0.21
C GLY A 67 -3.07 -1.88 0.09
N TRP A 68 -2.50 -1.53 1.23
CA TRP A 68 -1.10 -1.15 1.32
C TRP A 68 -0.48 -1.52 2.67
N ARG A 69 0.85 -1.55 2.67
CA ARG A 69 1.70 -1.79 3.83
C ARG A 69 2.79 -0.73 3.86
N ARG A 70 3.09 -0.22 5.04
CA ARG A 70 4.24 0.66 5.30
C ARG A 70 5.25 -0.07 6.15
N TYR A 71 6.49 -0.03 5.72
CA TYR A 71 7.64 -0.54 6.44
C TYR A 71 8.55 0.61 6.84
N ASP A 72 9.24 0.48 7.97
CA ASP A 72 10.30 1.42 8.35
C ASP A 72 11.59 1.22 7.54
N GLU A 73 12.64 1.98 7.87
CA GLU A 73 13.94 1.86 7.18
C GLU A 73 14.57 0.47 7.30
N ALA A 74 14.26 -0.28 8.36
CA ALA A 74 14.75 -1.62 8.62
C ALA A 74 13.90 -2.70 7.93
N GLY A 75 12.81 -2.32 7.25
CA GLY A 75 11.88 -3.23 6.59
C GLY A 75 10.86 -3.85 7.55
N ARG A 76 10.70 -3.34 8.78
CA ARG A 76 9.68 -3.81 9.71
C ARG A 76 8.34 -3.19 9.36
N LEU A 77 7.29 -4.01 9.33
CA LEU A 77 5.92 -3.55 9.08
C LEU A 77 5.48 -2.61 10.22
N THR A 78 5.08 -1.40 9.89
CA THR A 78 4.65 -0.36 10.85
C THR A 78 3.15 -0.09 10.75
N LEU A 79 2.62 0.02 9.53
CA LEU A 79 1.20 0.25 9.27
C LEU A 79 0.74 -0.66 8.15
N ARG A 80 -0.54 -1.01 8.14
CA ARG A 80 -1.19 -1.62 6.98
C ARG A 80 -2.63 -1.17 6.90
N HIS A 81 -3.17 -1.29 5.70
CA HIS A 81 -4.59 -1.19 5.47
C HIS A 81 -5.00 -2.15 4.36
N GLU A 82 -6.16 -2.78 4.51
CA GLU A 82 -6.68 -3.75 3.56
C GLU A 82 -8.20 -3.56 3.41
N VAL A 83 -8.67 -3.70 2.17
CA VAL A 83 -10.07 -3.73 1.81
C VAL A 83 -10.34 -5.07 1.12
N GLY A 84 -11.41 -5.76 1.53
CA GLY A 84 -11.79 -7.09 1.06
C GLY A 84 -12.39 -7.15 -0.36
N MET A 85 -11.83 -6.37 -1.29
CA MET A 85 -12.18 -6.41 -2.71
C MET A 85 -11.01 -5.87 -3.56
N ARG A 86 -11.01 -6.17 -4.86
CA ARG A 86 -10.05 -5.59 -5.82
C ARG A 86 -10.28 -4.09 -5.98
N TRP A 87 -9.24 -3.35 -6.33
CA TRP A 87 -9.29 -1.90 -6.58
C TRP A 87 -10.36 -1.53 -7.62
N ALA A 88 -10.41 -2.27 -8.74
CA ALA A 88 -11.41 -2.04 -9.78
C ALA A 88 -12.85 -2.18 -9.23
N ALA A 89 -13.12 -3.23 -8.45
CA ALA A 89 -14.43 -3.46 -7.84
C ALA A 89 -14.79 -2.39 -6.80
N LEU A 90 -13.79 -1.88 -6.05
CA LEU A 90 -13.98 -0.78 -5.10
C LEU A 90 -14.36 0.52 -5.80
N VAL A 91 -13.69 0.84 -6.92
CA VAL A 91 -13.97 2.03 -7.75
C VAL A 91 -15.25 1.88 -8.59
N GLU A 92 -15.73 0.66 -8.82
CA GLU A 92 -17.07 0.43 -9.39
C GLU A 92 -18.17 0.61 -8.34
N SER A 93 -17.90 0.22 -7.10
CA SER A 93 -18.86 0.31 -5.99
C SER A 93 -18.95 1.70 -5.37
N LEU A 94 -17.87 2.49 -5.46
CA LEU A 94 -17.73 3.83 -4.91
C LEU A 94 -17.25 4.79 -6.02
N SER A 95 -17.36 6.11 -5.84
CA SER A 95 -16.57 7.00 -6.71
C SER A 95 -15.06 6.80 -6.46
N ARG A 96 -14.22 7.11 -7.45
CA ARG A 96 -12.74 7.02 -7.30
C ARG A 96 -12.23 7.72 -6.04
N ARG A 97 -12.75 8.91 -5.73
CA ARG A 97 -12.37 9.71 -4.56
C ARG A 97 -12.77 9.04 -3.23
N GLU A 98 -13.93 8.38 -3.19
CA GLU A 98 -14.38 7.62 -2.03
C GLU A 98 -13.55 6.34 -1.85
N ALA A 99 -13.20 5.66 -2.94
CA ALA A 99 -12.30 4.51 -2.92
C ALA A 99 -10.89 4.88 -2.41
N GLU A 100 -10.36 6.03 -2.84
CA GLU A 100 -9.10 6.59 -2.32
C GLU A 100 -9.20 6.89 -0.83
N THR A 101 -10.31 7.50 -0.39
CA THR A 101 -10.56 7.78 1.03
C THR A 101 -10.65 6.50 1.85
N ALA A 102 -11.32 5.47 1.33
CA ALA A 102 -11.40 4.16 1.96
C ALA A 102 -10.03 3.54 2.17
N LEU A 103 -9.03 3.85 1.31
CA LEU A 103 -7.65 3.39 1.46
C LEU A 103 -6.80 4.24 2.42
N GLN A 104 -7.23 5.42 2.86
CA GLN A 104 -6.42 6.33 3.68
C GLN A 104 -6.37 6.01 5.19
N HIS A 105 -7.15 5.04 5.67
CA HIS A 105 -7.31 4.80 7.11
C HIS A 105 -6.49 3.60 7.59
N PRO A 106 -5.21 3.77 8.00
CA PRO A 106 -4.40 2.67 8.48
C PRO A 106 -4.89 2.10 9.79
N GLN A 107 -4.68 0.80 9.96
CA GLN A 107 -4.60 0.19 11.28
C GLN A 107 -3.13 0.16 11.70
N ALA A 108 -2.82 0.76 12.85
CA ALA A 108 -1.49 0.66 13.43
C ALA A 108 -1.23 -0.77 13.90
N ILE A 109 -0.08 -1.33 13.56
CA ILE A 109 0.38 -2.59 14.16
C ILE A 109 1.00 -2.23 15.51
N VAL A 110 0.33 -2.58 16.60
CA VAL A 110 0.98 -2.61 17.91
C VAL A 110 2.00 -3.74 17.85
N LEU A 111 3.27 -3.39 17.73
CA LEU A 111 4.36 -4.32 17.99
C LEU A 111 4.35 -4.54 19.50
N ASP A 112 3.63 -5.56 19.97
CA ASP A 112 3.75 -6.03 21.34
C ASP A 112 5.24 -6.26 21.61
N GLY A 113 5.76 -5.48 22.56
CA GLY A 113 7.18 -5.47 22.89
C GLY A 113 7.64 -6.87 23.22
N VAL A 114 8.73 -7.30 22.59
CA VAL A 114 9.52 -8.41 23.11
C VAL A 114 10.35 -7.82 24.25
N PRO A 115 10.08 -8.10 25.54
CA PRO A 115 11.05 -7.83 26.58
C PRO A 115 12.25 -8.77 26.40
N ALA A 116 13.43 -8.21 26.67
CA ALA A 116 14.73 -8.87 26.64
C ALA A 116 14.85 -10.09 27.55
#